data_AF-F7NTW2-F1
#
_entry.id   AF-F7NTW2-F1
#
_cell.length_a   1.000
_cell.length_b   1.000
_cell.length_c   1.000
_cell.angle_alpha   90.00
_cell.angle_beta   90.00
_cell.angle_gamma   90.00
#
_symmetry.space_group_name_H-M   'P 1'
#
loop_
_entity.id
_entity.type
_entity.pdbx_description
1 polymer ?
#
loop_
_entity_poly.entity_id
_entity_poly.type
_entity_poly.pdbx_seq_one_letter_code
_entity_poly.pdbx_strand_id
1 'polypeptide(L)' 'MGKRTSEFMRSVHIKTIQAGLQQGKPIEEAEQHLRFVGVCEDELMDLLLEAGYTPEQHAELATSEHC' A
#
# COMPACT_ATOMS: atom_id res chain seq x y z
N MET A 1 -17.55 10.52 -7.47
CA MET A 1 -16.97 9.37 -8.19
C MET A 1 -15.47 9.58 -8.26
N GLY A 2 -14.71 8.98 -7.34
CA GLY A 2 -13.25 8.96 -7.42
C GLY A 2 -12.84 8.19 -8.69
N LYS A 3 -11.97 8.77 -9.50
CA LYS A 3 -11.52 8.12 -10.74
C LYS A 3 -10.53 7.04 -10.33
N ARG A 4 -10.93 5.77 -10.46
CA ARG A 4 -10.08 4.58 -10.24
C ARG A 4 -8.77 4.78 -10.99
N THR A 5 -7.64 4.47 -10.35
CA THR A 5 -6.31 4.67 -10.93
C THR A 5 -6.21 3.87 -12.24
N SER A 6 -5.60 4.43 -13.30
CA SER A 6 -5.47 3.70 -14.58
C SER A 6 -4.64 2.42 -14.39
N GLU A 7 -4.90 1.38 -15.20
CA GLU A 7 -4.17 0.10 -15.10
C GLU A 7 -2.66 0.28 -15.19
N PHE A 8 -2.20 1.21 -16.04
CA PHE A 8 -0.79 1.58 -16.13
C PHE A 8 -0.24 2.10 -14.80
N MET A 9 -0.92 3.08 -14.20
CA MET A 9 -0.51 3.68 -12.92
C MET A 9 -0.60 2.66 -11.78
N ARG A 10 -1.63 1.80 -11.77
CA ARG A 10 -1.74 0.66 -10.85
C ARG A 10 -0.46 -0.19 -10.90
N SER A 11 -0.02 -0.57 -12.11
CA SER A 11 1.20 -1.36 -12.29
C SER A 11 2.48 -0.64 -11.83
N VAL A 12 2.53 0.69 -11.95
CA VAL A 12 3.66 1.50 -11.47
C VAL A 12 3.68 1.47 -9.94
N HIS A 13 2.55 1.75 -9.29
CA HIS A 13 2.45 1.74 -7.83
C HIS A 13 2.83 0.38 -7.24
N ILE A 14 2.30 -0.72 -7.80
CA ILE A 14 2.62 -2.09 -7.38
C ILE A 14 4.12 -2.33 -7.46
N LYS A 15 4.75 -2.03 -8.60
CA LYS A 15 6.20 -2.25 -8.76
C LYS A 15 7.03 -1.42 -7.78
N THR A 16 6.62 -0.18 -7.52
CA THR A 16 7.33 0.71 -6.59
C THR A 16 7.28 0.16 -5.17
N ILE A 17 6.10 -0.19 -4.66
CA ILE A 17 5.96 -0.69 -3.29
C ILE A 17 6.49 -2.12 -3.15
N GLN A 18 6.37 -2.95 -4.20
CA GLN A 18 6.96 -4.30 -4.24
C GLN A 18 8.50 -4.26 -4.19
N ALA A 19 9.13 -3.27 -4.84
CA ALA A 19 10.58 -3.05 -4.69
C ALA A 19 10.94 -2.67 -3.24
N GLY A 20 10.07 -1.92 -2.56
CA GLY A 20 10.23 -1.62 -1.14
C GLY A 20 10.11 -2.85 -0.26
N LEU A 21 9.10 -3.69 -0.50
CA LEU A 21 8.93 -4.98 0.19
C LEU A 21 10.17 -5.87 0.06
N GLN A 22 10.74 -5.98 -1.14
CA GLN A 22 11.97 -6.75 -1.39
C GLN A 22 13.20 -6.19 -0.65
N GLN A 23 13.19 -4.90 -0.31
CA GLN A 23 14.23 -4.25 0.49
C GLN A 23 13.97 -4.38 2.00
N GLY A 24 12.89 -5.06 2.41
CA GLY A 24 12.49 -5.18 3.81
C GLY A 24 11.87 -3.91 4.38
N LYS A 25 11.35 -3.02 3.52
CA LYS A 25 10.64 -1.83 3.97
C LYS A 25 9.30 -2.21 4.60
N PRO A 26 8.91 -1.51 5.68
CA PRO A 26 7.68 -1.82 6.38
C PRO A 26 6.47 -1.31 5.58
N ILE A 27 5.28 -1.82 5.89
CA ILE A 27 4.05 -1.55 5.11
C ILE A 27 3.63 -0.07 5.14
N GLU A 28 3.96 0.63 6.22
CA GLU A 28 3.69 2.04 6.48
C GLU A 28 4.38 2.94 5.44
N GLU A 29 5.59 2.58 4.99
CA GLU A 29 6.28 3.31 3.93
C GLU A 29 5.54 3.17 2.60
N ALA A 30 4.96 1.99 2.32
CA ALA A 30 4.15 1.78 1.14
C ALA A 30 2.83 2.55 1.21
N GLU A 31 2.14 2.52 2.35
CA GLU A 31 0.92 3.31 2.60
C GLU A 31 1.15 4.81 2.42
N GLN A 32 2.22 5.32 3.06
CA GLN A 32 2.57 6.73 2.97
C GLN A 32 2.89 7.13 1.52
N HIS A 33 3.59 6.27 0.77
CA HIS A 33 3.83 6.49 -0.65
C HIS A 33 2.53 6.57 -1.44
N LEU A 34 1.61 5.62 -1.27
CA LEU A 34 0.33 5.56 -1.97
C LEU A 34 -0.56 6.77 -1.65
N ARG A 35 -0.64 7.17 -0.38
CA ARG A 35 -1.35 8.40 0.04
C ARG A 35 -0.72 9.66 -0.55
N PHE A 36 0.60 9.75 -0.54
CA PHE A 36 1.33 10.91 -1.07
C PHE A 36 1.09 11.11 -2.56
N VAL A 37 1.05 10.03 -3.33
CA VAL A 37 0.79 10.09 -4.79
C VAL A 37 -0.72 10.17 -5.14
N GLY A 38 -1.59 10.26 -4.12
CA GLY A 38 -3.02 10.52 -4.29
C GLY A 38 -3.87 9.30 -4.62
N VAL A 39 -3.41 8.09 -4.28
CA VAL A 39 -4.24 6.89 -4.36
C VAL A 39 -5.38 7.00 -3.35
N CYS A 40 -6.60 6.64 -3.77
CA CYS A 40 -7.77 6.62 -2.90
C CYS A 40 -7.69 5.49 -1.87
N GLU A 41 -8.20 5.69 -0.66
CA GLU A 41 -8.23 4.65 0.40
C GLU A 41 -8.90 3.35 -0.08
N ASP A 42 -9.95 3.45 -0.90
CA ASP A 42 -10.64 2.29 -1.51
C ASP A 42 -9.72 1.42 -2.39
N GLU A 43 -8.66 1.98 -2.96
CA GLU A 43 -7.70 1.27 -3.81
C GLU A 43 -6.40 0.93 -3.07
N LEU A 44 -6.15 1.54 -1.91
CA LEU A 44 -4.89 1.43 -1.19
C LEU A 44 -4.66 -0.01 -0.72
N MET A 45 -5.68 -0.63 -0.12
CA MET A 45 -5.61 -2.03 0.34
C MET A 45 -5.40 -3.00 -0.83
N ASP A 46 -6.11 -2.80 -1.95
CA ASP A 46 -5.96 -3.62 -3.14
C ASP A 46 -4.51 -3.62 -3.66
N LEU A 47 -3.88 -2.43 -3.72
CA LEU A 47 -2.50 -2.28 -4.21
C LEU A 47 -1.48 -2.95 -3.28
N LEU A 48 -1.66 -2.83 -1.96
CA LEU A 48 -0.79 -3.47 -0.97
C LEU A 48 -0.84 -5.00 -1.10
N LEU A 49 -2.04 -5.57 -1.18
CA LEU A 49 -2.24 -7.00 -1.35
C LEU A 49 -1.65 -7.52 -2.67
N GLU A 50 -1.87 -6.79 -3.78
CA GLU A 50 -1.31 -7.15 -5.08
C GLU A 50 0.22 -7.08 -5.13
N ALA A 51 0.83 -6.19 -4.35
CA ALA A 51 2.28 -6.10 -4.22
C ALA A 51 2.89 -7.20 -3.33
N GLY A 52 2.06 -7.96 -2.61
CA GLY A 52 2.48 -9.08 -1.76
C GLY A 52 2.61 -8.73 -0.27
N TYR A 53 2.12 -7.57 0.17
CA TYR A 53 1.93 -7.29 1.59
C TYR A 53 0.77 -8.13 2.13
N THR A 54 0.86 -8.55 3.38
CA THR A 54 -0.22 -9.35 4.01
C THR A 54 -1.08 -8.48 4.93
N PRO A 55 -2.40 -8.77 5.07
CA PRO A 55 -3.27 -8.03 5.98
C PRO A 55 -2.78 -8.04 7.43
N GLU A 56 -2.05 -9.09 7.83
CA GLU A 56 -1.50 -9.24 9.17
C GLU A 56 -0.42 -8.18 9.46
N GLN A 57 0.38 -7.80 8.46
CA GLN A 57 1.34 -6.70 8.58
C GLN A 57 0.64 -5.36 8.85
N HIS A 58 -0.57 -5.17 8.31
CA HIS A 58 -1.42 -4.02 8.59
C HIS A 58 -2.14 -4.13 9.95
N ALA A 59 -2.47 -5.35 10.40
CA ALA A 59 -3.19 -5.60 11.65
C ALA A 59 -2.30 -5.45 12.89
N GLU A 60 -1.02 -5.81 12.80
CA GLU A 60 -0.04 -5.62 13.90
C GLU A 60 0.07 -4.13 14.31
N LEU A 61 -0.06 -3.20 13.35
CA LEU A 61 -0.09 -1.76 13.59
C LEU A 61 -1.34 -1.29 14.33
N ALA A 62 -2.53 -1.77 13.93
CA ALA A 62 -3.79 -1.40 14.56
C ALA A 62 -3.86 -1.79 16.04
N THR A 63 -3.05 -2.78 16.47
CA THR A 63 -2.93 -3.19 17.87
C THR A 63 -1.84 -2.47 18.66
N SER A 64 -0.96 -1.71 18.01
CA SER A 64 0.14 -1.01 18.69
C SER A 64 -0.24 0.38 19.24
N GLU A 65 -1.41 0.93 18.88
CA GLU A 65 -1.94 2.20 19.41
C GLU A 65 -2.80 2.01 20.68
N HIS A 66 -2.56 0.96 21.47
CA HIS A 66 -3.31 0.69 22.71
C HIS A 66 -2.42 0.37 23.92
N CYS A 67 -1.29 1.06 24.06
CA CYS A 67 -0.49 1.09 25.29
C CYS A 67 -0.27 2.52 25.77
#